data_AF-W2QIU2-F1
#
_entry.id   AF-W2QIU2-F1
#
_cell.length_a   1.000
_cell.length_b   1.000
_cell.length_c   1.000
_cell.angle_alpha   90.00
_cell.angle_beta   90.00
_cell.angle_gamma   90.00
#
_symmetry.space_group_name_H-M   'P 1'
#
loop_
_entity.id
_entity.type
_entity.pdbx_description
1 polymer ?
#
loop_
_entity_poly.entity_id
_entity_poly.type
_entity_poly.pdbx_seq_one_letter_code
_entity_poly.pdbx_strand_id
1 'polypeptide(L)'
;MAAPAPSSKWTVAAPLDSRKRTIRPPTSDSYEDWTLDQLKLECTARKLNVVKNTRKQDRVDLLKAWDSNKEAVQALVVRQRKRSKGVSEEEERRSAGCMFRLINVLFSDRFFDSFLTSGNLLPRDVLDDGGSTFWFDVAHAFASDTTEYDTLISGDAVFEDIDTSSHMAHSAAKLKRMWKEVSSHFARAEAGSKVSGQGSADFWDFCDGRADVYYLDKWCEHRQAGREFCSANLYPEDEDDSTQEDGCFQRSTRQN
;
A
#
# COMPACT_ATOMS: atom_id res chain seq x y z
N MET A 1 -2.35 13.61 -47.11
CA MET A 1 -2.82 12.38 -46.45
C MET A 1 -1.70 11.91 -45.53
N ALA A 2 -1.98 11.76 -44.23
CA ALA A 2 -1.00 11.23 -43.28
C ALA A 2 -0.74 9.74 -43.55
N ALA A 3 0.51 9.29 -43.41
CA ALA A 3 0.85 7.87 -43.54
C ALA A 3 0.19 7.06 -42.41
N PRO A 4 -0.32 5.84 -42.68
CA PRO A 4 -0.94 5.01 -41.65
C PRO A 4 0.07 4.64 -40.57
N ALA A 5 -0.35 4.75 -39.31
CA ALA A 5 0.48 4.40 -38.16
C ALA A 5 0.79 2.89 -38.14
N PRO A 6 1.98 2.49 -37.66
CA PRO A 6 2.32 1.08 -37.47
C PRO A 6 1.47 0.46 -36.36
N SER A 7 1.27 -0.86 -36.44
CA SER A 7 0.58 -1.67 -35.44
C SER A 7 1.22 -1.50 -34.06
N SER A 8 0.38 -1.39 -33.03
CA SER A 8 0.82 -1.32 -31.63
C SER A 8 1.44 -2.64 -31.14
N LYS A 9 1.20 -3.75 -31.85
CA LYS A 9 1.73 -5.09 -31.52
C LYS A 9 3.08 -5.39 -32.16
N TRP A 10 3.54 -4.55 -33.08
CA TRP A 10 4.82 -4.72 -33.75
C TRP A 10 5.98 -4.30 -32.85
N THR A 11 6.88 -5.22 -32.53
CA THR A 11 7.99 -4.96 -31.59
C THR A 11 9.37 -4.92 -32.24
N VAL A 12 9.46 -5.13 -33.56
CA VAL A 12 10.73 -5.22 -34.27
C VAL A 12 11.27 -3.84 -34.65
N ALA A 13 12.44 -3.49 -34.11
CA ALA A 13 13.12 -2.21 -34.38
C ALA A 13 13.90 -2.16 -35.70
N ALA A 14 14.48 -3.29 -36.14
CA ALA A 14 15.27 -3.39 -37.38
C ALA A 14 14.68 -4.50 -38.27
N PRO A 15 13.75 -4.19 -39.17
CA PRO A 15 12.93 -5.21 -39.81
C PRO A 15 13.64 -5.76 -41.05
N LEU A 16 14.59 -6.67 -40.84
CA LEU A 16 15.28 -7.36 -41.93
C LEU A 16 14.79 -8.80 -42.03
N ASP A 17 14.42 -9.24 -43.23
CA ASP A 17 14.15 -10.65 -43.52
C ASP A 17 15.46 -11.47 -43.50
N SER A 18 15.34 -12.80 -43.64
CA SER A 18 16.50 -13.71 -43.71
C SER A 18 17.43 -13.45 -44.90
N ARG A 19 17.01 -12.64 -45.88
CA ARG A 19 17.76 -12.20 -47.06
C ARG A 19 18.20 -10.73 -46.95
N LYS A 20 18.14 -10.14 -45.76
CA LYS A 20 18.49 -8.73 -45.47
C LYS A 20 17.65 -7.69 -46.22
N ARG A 21 16.42 -8.04 -46.63
CA ARG A 21 15.45 -7.10 -47.22
C ARG A 21 14.64 -6.44 -46.12
N THR A 22 14.35 -5.16 -46.30
CA THR A 22 13.52 -4.40 -45.37
C THR A 22 12.06 -4.87 -45.42
N ILE A 23 11.56 -5.41 -44.31
CA ILE A 23 10.13 -5.72 -44.12
C ILE A 23 9.45 -4.45 -43.62
N ARG A 24 8.34 -4.05 -44.24
CA ARG A 24 7.56 -2.90 -43.75
C ARG A 24 6.78 -3.31 -42.49
N PRO A 25 6.69 -2.46 -41.46
CA PRO A 25 5.82 -2.71 -40.31
C PRO A 25 4.36 -2.90 -40.74
N PRO A 26 3.60 -3.80 -40.09
CA PRO A 26 2.17 -3.94 -40.31
C PRO A 26 1.43 -2.70 -39.78
N THR A 27 0.27 -2.41 -40.35
CA THR A 27 -0.60 -1.27 -39.95
C THR A 27 -1.87 -1.72 -39.21
N SER A 28 -2.15 -3.02 -39.17
CA SER A 28 -3.30 -3.63 -38.47
C SER A 28 -2.83 -4.32 -37.21
N ASP A 29 -3.61 -4.27 -36.13
CA ASP A 29 -3.36 -5.05 -34.90
C ASP A 29 -3.91 -6.49 -34.96
N SER A 30 -4.54 -6.84 -36.08
CA SER A 30 -4.99 -8.19 -36.38
C SER A 30 -3.87 -8.98 -37.06
N TYR A 31 -3.39 -10.05 -36.41
CA TYR A 31 -2.30 -10.87 -36.95
C TYR A 31 -2.69 -11.61 -38.24
N GLU A 32 -3.98 -11.77 -38.48
CA GLU A 32 -4.58 -12.32 -39.70
C GLU A 32 -4.14 -11.52 -40.94
N ASP A 33 -4.05 -10.19 -40.78
CA ASP A 33 -3.72 -9.25 -41.84
C ASP A 33 -2.21 -9.17 -42.10
N TRP A 34 -1.40 -9.80 -41.25
CA TRP A 34 0.06 -9.75 -41.37
C TRP A 34 0.55 -10.73 -42.42
N THR A 35 1.63 -10.37 -43.09
CA THR A 35 2.35 -11.25 -44.01
C THR A 35 3.13 -12.33 -43.23
N LEU A 36 3.45 -13.44 -43.89
CA LEU A 36 4.19 -14.53 -43.27
C LEU A 36 5.58 -14.08 -42.76
N ASP A 37 6.23 -13.16 -43.46
CA ASP A 37 7.55 -12.67 -43.08
C ASP A 37 7.48 -11.71 -41.88
N GLN A 38 6.44 -10.88 -41.79
CA GLN A 38 6.15 -10.09 -40.57
C GLN A 38 5.91 -11.01 -39.37
N LEU A 39 5.07 -12.03 -39.51
CA LEU A 39 4.79 -12.99 -38.42
C LEU A 39 6.05 -13.74 -37.97
N LYS A 40 6.89 -14.19 -38.90
CA LYS A 40 8.17 -14.83 -38.56
C LYS A 40 9.08 -13.90 -37.75
N LEU A 41 9.21 -12.66 -38.21
CA LEU A 41 10.08 -11.68 -37.58
C LEU A 41 9.60 -11.31 -36.18
N GLU A 42 8.29 -11.14 -36.00
CA GLU A 42 7.68 -10.89 -34.70
C GLU A 42 7.83 -12.10 -33.76
N CYS A 43 7.61 -13.33 -34.25
CA CYS A 43 7.88 -14.54 -33.46
C CYS A 43 9.35 -14.58 -32.99
N THR A 44 10.31 -14.19 -33.83
CA THR A 44 11.73 -14.13 -33.47
C THR A 44 12.02 -13.01 -32.47
N ALA A 45 11.45 -11.81 -32.65
CA ALA A 45 11.60 -10.70 -31.71
C ALA A 45 11.09 -11.05 -30.31
N ARG A 46 9.98 -11.81 -30.24
CA ARG A 46 9.41 -12.34 -28.99
C ARG A 46 10.07 -13.61 -28.48
N LYS A 47 11.15 -14.07 -29.16
CA LYS A 47 11.93 -15.26 -28.82
C LYS A 47 11.07 -16.53 -28.70
N LEU A 48 10.05 -16.66 -29.55
CA LEU A 48 9.24 -17.87 -29.64
C LEU A 48 10.02 -18.98 -30.35
N ASN A 49 10.14 -20.14 -29.73
CA ASN A 49 10.78 -21.34 -30.30
C ASN A 49 9.89 -22.01 -31.36
N VAL A 50 9.54 -21.28 -32.42
CA VAL A 50 8.65 -21.77 -33.47
C VAL A 50 9.39 -22.73 -34.39
N VAL A 51 8.83 -23.92 -34.58
CA VAL A 51 9.40 -24.96 -35.45
C VAL A 51 9.53 -24.46 -36.90
N LYS A 52 10.53 -24.98 -37.61
CA LYS A 52 10.69 -24.69 -39.05
C LYS A 52 9.45 -25.19 -39.81
N ASN A 53 9.02 -24.44 -40.82
CA ASN A 53 7.84 -24.73 -41.65
C ASN A 53 6.47 -24.68 -40.95
N THR A 54 6.36 -24.16 -39.73
CA THR A 54 5.07 -23.84 -39.11
C THR A 54 4.22 -22.93 -40.01
N ARG A 55 2.94 -23.27 -40.17
CA ARG A 55 2.00 -22.60 -41.08
C ARG A 55 1.70 -21.17 -40.61
N LYS A 56 1.16 -20.33 -41.50
CA LYS A 56 0.78 -18.94 -41.18
C LYS A 56 -0.19 -18.89 -40.00
N GLN A 57 -1.25 -19.71 -40.04
CA GLN A 57 -2.28 -19.71 -38.99
C GLN A 57 -1.72 -20.11 -37.63
N ASP A 58 -0.94 -21.19 -37.56
CA ASP A 58 -0.31 -21.61 -36.32
C ASP A 58 0.59 -20.51 -35.71
N ARG A 59 1.26 -19.68 -36.53
CA ARG A 59 2.03 -18.52 -36.05
C ARG A 59 1.14 -17.41 -35.49
N VAL A 60 -0.01 -17.18 -36.11
CA VAL A 60 -1.04 -16.25 -35.60
C VAL A 60 -1.54 -16.73 -34.24
N ASP A 61 -1.88 -18.01 -34.12
CA ASP A 61 -2.38 -18.60 -32.87
C ASP A 61 -1.33 -18.53 -31.75
N LEU A 62 -0.06 -18.81 -32.07
CA LEU A 62 1.06 -18.68 -31.13
C LEU A 62 1.26 -17.24 -30.62
N LEU A 63 1.17 -16.24 -31.52
CA LEU A 63 1.29 -14.83 -31.12
C LEU A 63 0.12 -14.36 -30.27
N LYS A 64 -1.12 -14.77 -30.61
CA LYS A 64 -2.30 -14.51 -29.78
C LYS A 64 -2.17 -15.12 -28.40
N ALA A 65 -1.78 -16.39 -28.31
CA ALA A 65 -1.59 -17.08 -27.04
C ALA A 65 -0.52 -16.39 -26.17
N TRP A 66 0.56 -15.92 -26.79
CA TRP A 66 1.61 -15.17 -26.08
C TRP A 66 1.09 -13.83 -25.53
N ASP A 67 0.35 -13.05 -26.33
CA ASP A 67 -0.24 -11.78 -25.88
C ASP A 67 -1.23 -12.01 -24.74
N SER A 68 -2.14 -12.98 -24.88
CA SER A 68 -3.11 -13.32 -23.84
C SER A 68 -2.42 -13.73 -22.54
N ASN A 69 -1.32 -14.50 -22.60
CA ASN A 69 -0.55 -14.85 -21.41
C ASN A 69 0.16 -13.63 -20.80
N LYS A 70 0.75 -12.75 -21.63
CA LYS A 70 1.37 -11.50 -21.17
C LYS A 70 0.34 -10.61 -20.48
N GLU A 71 -0.85 -10.45 -21.05
CA GLU A 71 -1.95 -9.68 -20.46
C GLU A 71 -2.44 -10.34 -19.17
N ALA A 72 -2.61 -11.67 -19.14
CA ALA A 72 -3.00 -12.39 -17.94
C ALA A 72 -1.96 -12.25 -16.81
N VAL A 73 -0.67 -12.33 -17.13
CA VAL A 73 0.42 -12.11 -16.17
C VAL A 73 0.45 -10.65 -15.71
N GLN A 74 0.29 -9.68 -16.60
CA GLN A 74 0.19 -8.27 -16.23
C GLN A 74 -1.03 -8.00 -15.34
N ALA A 75 -2.18 -8.58 -15.66
CA ALA A 75 -3.39 -8.49 -14.86
C ALA A 75 -3.20 -9.14 -13.48
N LEU A 76 -2.50 -10.29 -13.42
CA LEU A 76 -2.14 -10.94 -12.16
C LEU A 76 -1.19 -10.07 -11.34
N VAL A 77 -0.18 -9.46 -11.96
CA VAL A 77 0.74 -8.53 -11.29
C VAL A 77 0.02 -7.28 -10.82
N VAL A 78 -0.90 -6.73 -11.61
CA VAL A 78 -1.74 -5.59 -11.20
C VAL A 78 -2.65 -6.00 -10.04
N ARG A 79 -3.25 -7.18 -10.08
CA ARG A 79 -4.06 -7.72 -8.97
C ARG A 79 -3.22 -7.98 -7.73
N GLN A 80 -2.03 -8.55 -7.88
CA GLN A 80 -1.08 -8.74 -6.78
C GLN A 80 -0.67 -7.40 -6.20
N ARG A 81 -0.31 -6.42 -7.03
CA ARG A 81 -0.01 -5.04 -6.60
C ARG A 81 -1.20 -4.37 -5.93
N LYS A 82 -2.42 -4.61 -6.40
CA LYS A 82 -3.66 -4.13 -5.75
C LYS A 82 -3.93 -4.88 -4.44
N ARG A 83 -3.53 -6.14 -4.32
CA ARG A 83 -3.65 -6.93 -3.09
C ARG A 83 -2.57 -6.57 -2.07
N SER A 84 -1.36 -6.25 -2.51
CA SER A 84 -0.28 -5.74 -1.65
C SER A 84 -0.43 -4.25 -1.34
N LYS A 85 -1.06 -3.45 -2.23
CA LYS A 85 -1.70 -2.16 -1.88
C LYS A 85 -3.09 -2.32 -1.25
N GLY A 86 -3.52 -3.55 -1.01
CA GLY A 86 -4.87 -3.91 -0.58
C GLY A 86 -5.11 -3.69 0.90
N VAL A 87 -4.67 -2.54 1.42
CA VAL A 87 -5.31 -1.86 2.56
C VAL A 87 -6.58 -1.16 2.02
N SER A 88 -7.46 -1.86 1.29
CA SER A 88 -8.51 -1.17 0.51
C SER A 88 -9.79 -1.99 0.24
N GLU A 89 -10.13 -2.93 1.11
CA GLU A 89 -11.55 -3.28 1.35
C GLU A 89 -11.92 -3.13 2.85
N GLU A 90 -10.93 -3.11 3.76
CA GLU A 90 -11.14 -2.95 5.22
C GLU A 90 -10.96 -1.50 5.72
N GLU A 91 -10.82 -0.54 4.80
CA GLU A 91 -10.96 0.91 5.05
C GLU A 91 -12.44 1.29 5.25
N GLU A 92 -13.37 0.39 4.93
CA GLU A 92 -14.80 0.64 4.71
C GLU A 92 -15.67 0.83 5.97
N ARG A 93 -15.13 1.09 7.16
CA ARG A 93 -15.98 1.19 8.37
C ARG A 93 -15.62 2.22 9.45
N ARG A 94 -14.46 2.87 9.45
CA ARG A 94 -14.17 3.85 10.52
C ARG A 94 -14.74 5.24 10.15
N SER A 95 -15.43 5.91 11.08
CA SER A 95 -15.78 7.32 10.93
C SER A 95 -14.53 8.19 11.13
N ALA A 96 -14.58 9.47 10.72
CA ALA A 96 -13.52 10.42 11.02
C ALA A 96 -13.27 10.52 12.55
N GLY A 97 -14.35 10.51 13.34
CA GLY A 97 -14.31 10.51 14.80
C GLY A 97 -13.58 9.33 15.43
N CYS A 98 -13.50 8.17 14.76
CA CYS A 98 -12.77 7.01 15.30
C CYS A 98 -11.27 7.31 15.53
N MET A 99 -10.63 8.14 14.70
CA MET A 99 -9.23 8.52 14.94
C MET A 99 -9.07 9.42 16.16
N PHE A 100 -9.93 10.42 16.26
CA PHE A 100 -9.92 11.39 17.36
C PHE A 100 -10.23 10.71 18.69
N ARG A 101 -11.22 9.81 18.71
CA ARG A 101 -11.56 9.00 19.88
C ARG A 101 -10.39 8.11 20.30
N LEU A 102 -9.70 7.48 19.34
CA LEU A 102 -8.52 6.68 19.65
C LEU A 102 -7.42 7.53 20.29
N ILE A 103 -7.15 8.72 19.75
CA ILE A 103 -6.17 9.65 20.32
C ILE A 103 -6.60 10.06 21.74
N ASN A 104 -7.88 10.38 21.95
CA ASN A 104 -8.42 10.67 23.29
C ASN A 104 -8.20 9.53 24.28
N VAL A 105 -8.45 8.28 23.87
CA VAL A 105 -8.20 7.11 24.73
C VAL A 105 -6.72 7.01 25.08
N LEU A 106 -5.84 7.02 24.07
CA LEU A 106 -4.39 6.86 24.27
C LEU A 106 -3.77 7.97 25.12
N PHE A 107 -4.25 9.20 24.95
CA PHE A 107 -3.77 10.38 25.66
C PHE A 107 -4.56 10.70 26.92
N SER A 108 -5.55 9.90 27.31
CA SER A 108 -6.25 10.04 28.59
C SER A 108 -5.33 9.73 29.77
N ASP A 109 -5.69 10.23 30.96
CA ASP A 109 -4.89 10.04 32.19
C ASP A 109 -4.67 8.55 32.49
N ARG A 110 -5.63 7.70 32.12
CA ARG A 110 -5.57 6.27 32.35
C ARG A 110 -4.51 5.56 31.51
N PHE A 111 -4.32 5.98 30.25
CA PHE A 111 -3.50 5.24 29.29
C PHE A 111 -2.15 5.91 29.00
N PHE A 112 -2.03 7.23 29.15
CA PHE A 112 -0.89 8.00 28.66
C PHE A 112 0.47 7.52 29.20
N ASP A 113 0.61 7.34 30.51
CA ASP A 113 1.88 6.90 31.11
C ASP A 113 2.27 5.47 30.67
N SER A 114 1.29 4.57 30.64
CA SER A 114 1.48 3.19 30.16
C SER A 114 1.82 3.18 28.67
N PHE A 115 1.19 4.05 27.90
CA PHE A 115 1.41 4.20 26.47
C PHE A 115 2.84 4.65 26.15
N LEU A 116 3.34 5.70 26.80
CA LEU A 116 4.73 6.15 26.64
C LEU A 116 5.74 5.10 27.09
N THR A 117 5.42 4.37 28.17
CA THR A 117 6.27 3.28 28.67
C THR A 117 6.29 2.10 27.70
N SER A 118 5.15 1.77 27.08
CA SER A 118 5.01 0.61 26.19
C SER A 118 5.89 0.69 24.94
N GLY A 119 6.07 1.87 24.35
CA GLY A 119 6.92 2.02 23.19
C GLY A 119 8.39 2.34 23.50
N ASN A 120 8.74 2.58 24.76
CA ASN A 120 10.14 2.68 25.23
C ASN A 120 10.69 1.35 25.77
N LEU A 121 9.85 0.41 26.22
CA LEU A 121 10.29 -0.79 26.95
C LEU A 121 9.89 -2.13 26.33
N LEU A 122 9.00 -2.17 25.34
CA LEU A 122 8.59 -3.46 24.77
C LEU A 122 9.37 -3.77 23.50
N PRO A 123 10.09 -4.91 23.44
CA PRO A 123 10.66 -5.37 22.20
C PRO A 123 9.56 -5.62 21.17
N ARG A 124 9.92 -5.38 19.91
CA ARG A 124 9.03 -5.26 18.74
C ARG A 124 8.11 -6.47 18.55
N ASP A 125 8.55 -7.64 18.97
CA ASP A 125 7.85 -8.93 18.96
C ASP A 125 6.68 -9.01 19.97
N VAL A 126 6.83 -8.41 21.16
CA VAL A 126 5.76 -8.37 22.18
C VAL A 126 4.60 -7.47 21.73
N LEU A 127 4.89 -6.44 20.93
CA LEU A 127 3.85 -5.61 20.34
C LEU A 127 3.11 -6.35 19.23
N ASP A 128 3.81 -7.13 18.39
CA ASP A 128 3.24 -7.72 17.18
C ASP A 128 2.48 -9.05 17.40
N ASP A 129 2.72 -9.77 18.50
CA ASP A 129 2.04 -11.04 18.81
C ASP A 129 0.82 -10.92 19.75
N GLY A 130 0.14 -9.75 19.73
CA GLY A 130 -0.97 -9.46 20.66
C GLY A 130 -0.54 -9.35 22.14
N GLY A 131 0.75 -9.14 22.38
CA GLY A 131 1.46 -9.36 23.65
C GLY A 131 1.43 -8.24 24.69
N SER A 132 0.41 -7.40 24.72
CA SER A 132 0.07 -6.70 25.97
C SER A 132 -1.43 -6.50 26.06
N THR A 133 -2.00 -6.72 27.24
CA THR A 133 -3.42 -6.39 27.51
C THR A 133 -3.73 -4.94 27.15
N PHE A 134 -2.72 -4.06 27.06
CA PHE A 134 -2.86 -2.66 26.68
C PHE A 134 -3.77 -2.43 25.47
N TRP A 135 -3.53 -3.07 24.31
CA TRP A 135 -4.37 -2.81 23.13
C TRP A 135 -5.78 -3.40 23.27
N PHE A 136 -5.96 -4.44 24.07
CA PHE A 136 -7.29 -4.95 24.44
C PHE A 136 -8.00 -4.00 25.40
N ASP A 137 -7.30 -3.42 26.36
CA ASP A 137 -7.80 -2.43 27.31
C ASP A 137 -8.17 -1.12 26.58
N VAL A 138 -7.34 -0.71 25.60
CA VAL A 138 -7.63 0.40 24.69
C VAL A 138 -8.86 0.08 23.84
N ALA A 139 -9.00 -1.12 23.29
CA ALA A 139 -10.19 -1.50 22.53
C ALA A 139 -11.46 -1.48 23.39
N HIS A 140 -11.36 -1.92 24.65
CA HIS A 140 -12.45 -1.87 25.60
C HIS A 140 -12.84 -0.44 25.96
N ALA A 141 -11.87 0.44 26.24
CA ALA A 141 -12.12 1.86 26.52
C ALA A 141 -12.62 2.62 25.28
N PHE A 142 -12.12 2.27 24.10
CA PHE A 142 -12.60 2.82 22.84
C PHE A 142 -14.06 2.46 22.58
N ALA A 143 -14.47 1.23 22.88
CA ALA A 143 -15.84 0.77 22.66
C ALA A 143 -16.81 1.12 23.81
N SER A 144 -16.37 1.79 24.88
CA SER A 144 -17.26 2.14 25.99
C SER A 144 -18.13 3.34 25.64
N ASP A 145 -19.38 3.32 26.09
CA ASP A 145 -20.34 4.45 25.93
C ASP A 145 -20.05 5.62 26.90
N THR A 146 -18.87 5.66 27.48
CA THR A 146 -18.44 6.75 28.36
C THR A 146 -18.09 7.98 27.54
N THR A 147 -18.62 9.13 27.95
CA THR A 147 -18.37 10.41 27.26
C THR A 147 -16.96 10.98 27.48
N GLU A 148 -16.15 10.33 28.31
CA GLU A 148 -14.76 10.70 28.60
C GLU A 148 -13.93 10.88 27.32
N TYR A 149 -14.17 10.05 26.31
CA TYR A 149 -13.43 10.07 25.04
C TYR A 149 -14.19 10.78 23.91
N ASP A 150 -15.39 11.32 24.19
CA ASP A 150 -16.25 12.01 23.21
C ASP A 150 -15.89 13.48 23.04
N THR A 151 -15.06 14.04 23.91
CA THR A 151 -14.81 15.49 23.93
C THR A 151 -13.49 15.82 23.23
N LEU A 152 -13.52 16.81 22.32
CA LEU A 152 -12.31 17.35 21.71
C LEU A 152 -11.60 18.29 22.68
N ILE A 153 -10.27 18.20 22.77
CA ILE A 153 -9.47 19.09 23.63
C ILE A 153 -9.23 20.49 23.03
N SER A 154 -9.65 20.71 21.78
CA SER A 154 -9.50 21.97 21.06
C SER A 154 -10.77 22.27 20.27
N GLY A 155 -11.21 23.53 20.30
CA GLY A 155 -12.34 24.06 19.52
C GLY A 155 -11.91 24.69 18.20
N ASP A 156 -10.77 24.28 17.64
CA ASP A 156 -10.28 24.78 16.37
C ASP A 156 -11.28 24.47 15.24
N ALA A 157 -11.44 25.40 14.30
CA ALA A 157 -12.39 25.29 13.20
C ALA A 157 -12.11 24.06 12.30
N VAL A 158 -10.86 23.60 12.25
CA VAL A 158 -10.50 22.37 11.51
C VAL A 158 -11.14 21.09 12.09
N PHE A 159 -11.76 21.17 13.28
CA PHE A 159 -12.43 20.04 13.93
C PHE A 159 -13.96 20.17 14.00
N GLU A 160 -14.57 21.22 13.43
CA GLU A 160 -16.01 21.52 13.60
C GLU A 160 -16.93 20.36 13.16
N ASP A 161 -16.55 19.62 12.11
CA ASP A 161 -17.33 18.51 11.57
C ASP A 161 -16.99 17.14 12.20
N ILE A 162 -16.17 17.10 13.24
CA ILE A 162 -15.71 15.85 13.86
C ILE A 162 -16.61 15.46 15.04
N ASP A 163 -17.34 14.36 14.87
CA ASP A 163 -18.10 13.71 15.94
C ASP A 163 -17.36 12.47 16.47
N THR A 164 -16.77 12.60 17.66
CA THR A 164 -16.07 11.55 18.41
C THR A 164 -16.98 10.59 19.19
N SER A 165 -18.26 10.94 19.34
CA SER A 165 -19.26 10.11 20.03
C SER A 165 -19.82 9.01 19.12
N SER A 166 -19.93 9.28 17.82
CA SER A 166 -20.34 8.32 16.80
C SER A 166 -19.18 7.40 16.41
N HIS A 167 -18.98 6.38 17.23
CA HIS A 167 -17.94 5.37 17.06
C HIS A 167 -18.53 3.97 16.85
N MET A 168 -17.77 3.13 16.15
CA MET A 168 -18.06 1.70 16.07
C MET A 168 -16.91 0.90 16.64
N ALA A 169 -17.21 -0.24 17.26
CA ALA A 169 -16.18 -1.07 17.85
C ALA A 169 -15.12 -1.49 16.81
N HIS A 170 -13.86 -1.40 17.21
CA HIS A 170 -12.70 -1.84 16.43
C HIS A 170 -11.90 -2.85 17.24
N SER A 171 -11.30 -3.83 16.56
CA SER A 171 -10.41 -4.77 17.22
C SER A 171 -9.12 -4.09 17.68
N ALA A 172 -8.47 -4.66 18.70
CA ALA A 172 -7.15 -4.21 19.19
C ALA A 172 -6.13 -4.06 18.03
N ALA A 173 -6.09 -5.02 17.12
CA ALA A 173 -5.23 -4.97 15.94
C ALA A 173 -5.57 -3.82 14.97
N LYS A 174 -6.86 -3.50 14.80
CA LYS A 174 -7.30 -2.36 13.96
C LYS A 174 -6.92 -1.03 14.60
N LEU A 175 -7.12 -0.87 15.92
CA LEU A 175 -6.74 0.34 16.65
C LEU A 175 -5.22 0.55 16.66
N LYS A 176 -4.43 -0.52 16.81
CA LYS A 176 -2.97 -0.45 16.65
C LYS A 176 -2.58 0.03 15.25
N ARG A 177 -3.19 -0.51 14.18
CA ARG A 177 -2.96 -0.04 12.81
C ARG A 177 -3.33 1.43 12.63
N MET A 178 -4.47 1.86 13.19
CA MET A 178 -4.90 3.25 13.18
C MET A 178 -3.89 4.18 13.86
N TRP A 179 -3.35 3.77 15.01
CA TRP A 179 -2.29 4.51 15.67
C TRP A 179 -1.02 4.62 14.82
N LYS A 180 -0.54 3.50 14.24
CA LYS A 180 0.66 3.49 13.38
C LYS A 180 0.51 4.49 12.21
N GLU A 181 -0.69 4.58 11.65
CA GLU A 181 -1.01 5.50 10.56
C GLU A 181 -0.87 6.96 11.00
N VAL A 182 -1.59 7.39 12.05
CA VAL A 182 -1.54 8.79 12.50
C VAL A 182 -0.16 9.17 13.03
N SER A 183 0.53 8.28 13.73
CA SER A 183 1.88 8.54 14.25
C SER A 183 2.92 8.67 13.14
N SER A 184 2.82 7.88 12.07
CA SER A 184 3.72 7.99 10.91
C SER A 184 3.55 9.35 10.20
N HIS A 185 2.30 9.75 9.94
CA HIS A 185 2.04 11.06 9.36
C HIS A 185 2.49 12.21 10.26
N PHE A 186 2.32 12.07 11.58
CA PHE A 186 2.83 13.03 12.55
C PHE A 186 4.36 13.13 12.53
N ALA A 187 5.07 12.01 12.51
CA ALA A 187 6.53 12.00 12.42
C ALA A 187 7.02 12.69 11.13
N ARG A 188 6.32 12.48 10.00
CA ARG A 188 6.61 13.19 8.74
C ARG A 188 6.36 14.69 8.85
N ALA A 189 5.24 15.10 9.43
CA ALA A 189 4.90 16.51 9.62
C ALA A 189 5.90 17.21 10.55
N GLU A 190 6.29 16.57 11.65
CA GLU A 190 7.30 17.03 12.61
C GLU A 190 8.69 17.17 11.97
N ALA A 191 9.11 16.21 11.13
CA ALA A 191 10.35 16.33 10.40
C ALA A 191 10.31 17.50 9.40
N GLY A 192 9.19 17.67 8.70
CA GLY A 192 8.97 18.78 7.77
C GLY A 192 9.00 20.15 8.45
N SER A 193 8.36 20.30 9.60
CA SER A 193 8.29 21.57 10.34
C SER A 193 9.68 22.01 10.81
N LYS A 194 10.53 21.07 11.27
CA LYS A 194 11.90 21.33 11.72
C LYS A 194 12.85 21.76 10.59
N VAL A 195 12.68 21.20 9.38
CA VAL A 195 13.51 21.56 8.22
C VAL A 195 13.16 22.95 7.69
N SER A 196 11.91 23.38 7.83
CA SER A 196 11.45 24.68 7.30
C SER A 196 12.16 25.88 7.92
N GLY A 197 12.67 25.79 9.17
CA GLY A 197 13.59 26.75 9.77
C GLY A 197 13.15 28.23 9.84
N GLN A 198 11.94 28.55 9.39
CA GLN A 198 11.35 29.89 9.36
C GLN A 198 10.12 29.85 10.26
N GLY A 199 10.24 30.48 11.43
CA GLY A 199 9.27 30.44 12.54
C GLY A 199 7.94 31.15 12.28
N SER A 200 7.28 30.85 11.15
CA SER A 200 5.95 31.37 10.82
C SER A 200 5.01 30.38 10.13
N ALA A 201 5.46 29.17 9.76
CA ALA A 201 4.56 28.16 9.21
C ALA A 201 3.81 27.46 10.35
N ASP A 202 2.48 27.40 10.27
CA ASP A 202 1.66 26.66 11.24
C ASP A 202 1.96 25.16 11.08
N PHE A 203 1.97 24.40 12.17
CA PHE A 203 2.13 22.94 12.10
C PHE A 203 1.09 22.31 11.16
N TRP A 204 -0.12 22.91 11.10
CA TRP A 204 -1.18 22.54 10.16
C TRP A 204 -0.70 22.43 8.70
N ASP A 205 0.18 23.32 8.25
CA ASP A 205 0.68 23.34 6.87
C ASP A 205 1.47 22.06 6.52
N PHE A 206 1.99 21.36 7.53
CA PHE A 206 2.73 20.09 7.38
C PHE A 206 1.84 18.86 7.56
N CYS A 207 0.58 19.03 8.00
CA CYS A 207 -0.36 17.94 8.22
C CYS A 207 -0.99 17.40 6.94
N ASP A 208 -0.77 18.01 5.76
CA ASP A 208 -1.31 17.51 4.48
C ASP A 208 -2.87 17.39 4.50
N GLY A 209 -3.53 18.34 5.17
CA GLY A 209 -4.99 18.35 5.37
C GLY A 209 -5.52 17.33 6.37
N ARG A 210 -4.65 16.61 7.09
CA ARG A 210 -5.01 15.58 8.09
C ARG A 210 -5.34 16.19 9.44
N ALA A 211 -6.63 16.40 9.70
CA ALA A 211 -7.13 16.90 10.98
C ALA A 211 -6.74 16.00 12.17
N ASP A 212 -6.71 14.69 11.99
CA ASP A 212 -6.26 13.73 13.02
C ASP A 212 -4.79 13.91 13.43
N VAL A 213 -3.92 14.25 12.47
CA VAL A 213 -2.49 14.53 12.73
C VAL A 213 -2.32 15.85 13.48
N TYR A 214 -3.07 16.88 13.10
CA TYR A 214 -3.09 18.15 13.82
C TYR A 214 -3.69 18.01 15.22
N TYR A 215 -4.67 17.13 15.39
CA TYR A 215 -5.24 16.85 16.69
C TYR A 215 -4.24 16.17 17.63
N LEU A 216 -3.40 15.27 17.09
CA LEU A 216 -2.29 14.68 17.84
C LEU A 216 -1.26 15.73 18.29
N ASP A 217 -1.00 16.74 17.46
CA ASP A 217 -0.17 17.90 17.81
C ASP A 217 -0.74 18.66 19.02
N LYS A 218 -2.05 18.98 18.99
CA LYS A 218 -2.74 19.63 20.13
C LYS A 218 -2.69 18.81 21.41
N TRP A 219 -2.77 17.48 21.30
CA TRP A 219 -2.63 16.60 22.47
C TRP A 219 -1.21 16.61 23.05
N CYS A 220 -0.21 16.63 22.18
CA CYS A 220 1.20 16.76 22.59
C CYS A 220 1.47 18.11 23.27
N GLU A 221 0.89 19.20 22.76
CA GLU A 221 0.95 20.54 23.38
C GLU A 221 0.24 20.54 24.75
N HIS A 222 -0.96 19.95 24.83
CA HIS A 222 -1.75 19.88 26.04
C HIS A 222 -1.05 19.08 27.15
N ARG A 223 -0.48 17.91 26.82
CA ARG A 223 0.25 17.06 27.76
C ARG A 223 1.65 17.58 28.10
N GLN A 224 2.21 18.47 27.27
CA GLN A 224 3.60 18.92 27.35
C GLN A 224 4.61 17.76 27.34
N ALA A 225 4.21 16.63 26.76
CA ALA A 225 4.95 15.37 26.74
C ALA A 225 4.48 14.51 25.56
N GLY A 226 5.21 13.46 25.24
CA GLY A 226 4.83 12.50 24.20
C GLY A 226 5.12 12.94 22.77
N ARG A 227 5.43 14.22 22.48
CA ARG A 227 5.81 14.67 21.12
C ARG A 227 6.98 13.86 20.55
N GLU A 228 8.06 13.73 21.33
CA GLU A 228 9.24 12.98 20.91
C GLU A 228 8.90 11.52 20.61
N PHE A 229 8.08 10.91 21.47
CA PHE A 229 7.58 9.55 21.29
C PHE A 229 6.75 9.39 20.02
N CYS A 230 5.81 10.31 19.75
CA CYS A 230 4.96 10.28 18.56
C CYS A 230 5.74 10.53 17.27
N SER A 231 6.81 11.33 17.36
CA SER A 231 7.69 11.66 16.24
C SER A 231 8.81 10.64 16.01
N ALA A 232 9.09 9.78 17.00
CA ALA A 232 10.00 8.68 16.84
C ALA A 232 9.35 7.74 15.82
N ASN A 233 9.93 7.66 14.63
CA ASN A 233 9.46 6.79 13.56
C ASN A 233 9.69 5.32 13.95
N LEU A 234 8.89 4.81 14.90
CA LEU A 234 9.03 3.50 15.53
C LEU A 234 8.75 2.35 14.56
N TYR A 235 8.28 2.66 13.35
CA TYR A 235 8.00 1.70 12.28
C TYR A 235 8.74 2.15 11.01
N PRO A 236 9.97 1.66 10.76
CA PRO A 236 10.56 1.80 9.43
C PRO A 236 9.58 1.20 8.40
N GLU A 237 9.39 1.88 7.26
CA GLU A 237 8.44 1.49 6.21
C GLU A 237 8.77 0.13 5.54
N ASP A 238 9.87 -0.53 5.94
CA ASP A 238 10.51 -1.64 5.24
C ASP A 238 10.51 -2.99 5.99
N GLU A 239 9.50 -3.31 6.80
CA GLU A 239 9.27 -4.72 7.19
C GLU A 239 8.22 -5.38 6.31
N ASP A 240 8.75 -5.88 5.19
CA ASP A 240 8.20 -6.94 4.37
C ASP A 240 7.91 -8.15 5.28
N ASP A 241 6.64 -8.38 5.59
CA ASP A 241 6.14 -9.56 6.32
C ASP A 241 6.21 -10.77 5.39
N SER A 242 7.44 -11.13 5.02
CA SER A 242 7.78 -12.40 4.41
C SER A 242 7.69 -13.45 5.51
N THR A 243 6.47 -13.93 5.79
CA THR A 243 6.28 -15.20 6.50
C THR A 243 7.12 -16.26 5.81
N GLN A 244 8.18 -16.67 6.49
CA GLN A 244 9.08 -17.71 6.07
C GLN A 244 8.37 -19.05 6.22
N GLU A 245 7.49 -19.38 5.28
CA GLU A 245 7.01 -20.75 5.09
C GLU A 245 7.81 -21.38 3.95
N ASP A 246 8.85 -22.14 4.31
CA ASP A 246 9.21 -23.36 3.57
C ASP A 246 10.31 -24.13 4.31
N GLY A 247 9.89 -25.24 4.92
CA GLY A 247 10.79 -26.16 5.60
C GLY A 247 10.20 -27.50 6.05
N CYS A 248 9.01 -27.90 5.58
CA CYS A 248 8.51 -29.27 5.78
C CYS A 248 8.45 -29.99 4.43
N PHE A 249 9.63 -30.34 3.90
CA PHE A 249 9.70 -31.36 2.86
C PHE A 249 9.56 -32.74 3.51
N GLN A 250 8.36 -33.28 3.39
CA GLN A 250 8.09 -34.70 3.53
C GLN A 250 9.04 -35.51 2.63
N ARG A 251 9.77 -36.46 3.22
CA ARG A 251 10.15 -37.68 2.51
C ARG A 251 9.74 -38.86 3.38
N SER A 252 8.56 -39.39 3.07
CA SER A 252 8.21 -40.76 3.43
C SER A 252 8.61 -41.70 2.30
N THR A 253 9.10 -42.86 2.73
CA THR A 253 9.24 -44.17 2.07
C THR A 253 10.17 -44.34 0.86
N ARG A 254 11.16 -45.24 1.05
CA ARG A 254 11.28 -46.46 0.23
C ARG A 254 11.87 -47.63 1.03
N GLN A 255 11.22 -48.77 0.85
CA GLN A 255 11.56 -50.13 1.31
C GLN A 255 12.91 -50.61 0.78
N ASN A 256 13.70 -51.24 1.64
CA ASN A 256 14.02 -52.68 1.61
C ASN A 256 14.88 -53.04 2.82
#